data_AF-A0A1N7FIX8-F1
#
_entry.id   AF-A0A1N7FIX8-F1
#
_cell.length_a   1.000
_cell.length_b   1.000
_cell.length_c   1.000
_cell.angle_alpha   90.00
_cell.angle_beta   90.00
_cell.angle_gamma   90.00
#
_symmetry.space_group_name_H-M   'P 1'
#
loop_
_entity.id
_entity.type
_entity.pdbx_description
1 polymer ?
#
loop_
_entity_poly.entity_id
_entity_poly.type
_entity_poly.pdbx_seq_one_letter_code
_entity_poly.pdbx_strand_id
1 'polypeptide(L)'
;MIPEETLAAIRTEGLRDYRWFEDATNATDVVAIQRTADGWVVFATDERATPQGRREFTEEGPALENFLSRLRSMNSIAAWREKIRHEEAPRYFVQERRVDGRLVPARLFRRQQTGSGPVDEMLVAVDTWHPDSRGVLDRAVRFPLDADIEEISPEAAQEVFAMVARREYVPLTRR
;
A
#
# COMPACT_ATOMS: atom_id res chain seq x y z
N MET A 1 -5.90 -19.42 -26.72
CA MET A 1 -4.99 -18.28 -26.48
C MET A 1 -3.56 -18.65 -26.89
N ILE A 2 -2.74 -17.68 -27.32
CA ILE A 2 -1.30 -17.89 -27.62
C ILE A 2 -0.38 -17.02 -26.74
N PRO A 3 0.93 -17.33 -26.61
CA PRO A 3 1.85 -16.59 -25.75
C PRO A 3 1.88 -15.07 -25.98
N GLU A 4 1.86 -14.65 -27.24
CA GLU A 4 1.90 -13.23 -27.61
C GLU A 4 0.67 -12.47 -27.10
N GLU A 5 -0.52 -13.04 -27.26
CA GLU A 5 -1.78 -12.49 -26.75
C GLU A 5 -1.76 -12.39 -25.22
N THR A 6 -1.27 -13.42 -24.54
CA THR A 6 -1.17 -13.44 -23.08
C THR A 6 -0.21 -12.36 -22.57
N LEU A 7 0.98 -12.23 -23.18
CA LEU A 7 1.95 -11.20 -22.81
C LEU A 7 1.43 -9.79 -23.13
N ALA A 8 0.69 -9.62 -24.23
CA ALA A 8 0.03 -8.35 -24.54
C ALA A 8 -1.02 -7.99 -23.49
N ALA A 9 -1.83 -8.94 -23.03
CA ALA A 9 -2.81 -8.74 -21.97
C ALA A 9 -2.12 -8.35 -20.64
N ILE A 10 -1.09 -9.09 -20.23
CA ILE A 10 -0.30 -8.80 -19.01
C ILE A 10 0.23 -7.36 -19.04
N ARG A 11 0.83 -6.94 -20.16
CA ARG A 11 1.36 -5.57 -20.30
C ARG A 11 0.27 -4.51 -20.26
N THR A 12 -0.83 -4.75 -21.00
CA THR A 12 -1.93 -3.78 -21.13
C THR A 12 -2.65 -3.56 -19.80
N GLU A 13 -2.82 -4.64 -19.04
CA GLU A 13 -3.47 -4.62 -17.73
C GLU A 13 -2.51 -4.30 -16.57
N GLY A 14 -1.21 -4.23 -16.85
CA GLY A 14 -0.18 -3.98 -15.83
C GLY A 14 -0.07 -5.08 -14.77
N LEU A 15 -0.37 -6.33 -15.13
CA LEU A 15 -0.36 -7.46 -14.19
C LEU A 15 1.06 -7.78 -13.73
N ARG A 16 1.22 -8.04 -12.42
CA ARG A 16 2.49 -8.28 -11.76
C ARG A 16 2.52 -9.62 -11.05
N ASP A 17 3.68 -9.98 -10.53
CA ASP A 17 3.89 -11.13 -9.65
C ASP A 17 3.61 -12.47 -10.35
N TYR A 18 4.35 -12.70 -11.44
CA TYR A 18 4.26 -13.94 -12.19
C TYR A 18 5.63 -14.51 -12.58
N ARG A 19 5.64 -15.81 -12.87
CA ARG A 19 6.77 -16.53 -13.47
C ARG A 19 6.34 -17.13 -14.80
N TRP A 20 6.97 -16.67 -15.86
CA TRP A 20 6.63 -17.04 -17.23
C TRP A 20 7.64 -18.03 -17.78
N PHE A 21 7.25 -19.30 -17.87
CA PHE A 21 8.09 -20.38 -18.40
C PHE A 21 9.43 -20.54 -17.66
N GLU A 22 9.45 -20.14 -16.38
CA GLU A 22 10.61 -20.18 -15.48
C GLU A 22 10.31 -21.02 -14.24
N ASP A 23 11.37 -21.54 -13.61
CA ASP A 23 11.27 -22.16 -12.30
C ASP A 23 10.76 -21.16 -11.25
N ALA A 24 9.81 -21.59 -10.42
CA ALA A 24 9.18 -20.81 -9.37
C ALA A 24 9.46 -21.38 -7.97
N THR A 25 10.37 -22.35 -7.82
CA THR A 25 10.64 -23.09 -6.57
C THR A 25 10.90 -22.21 -5.34
N ASN A 26 11.44 -21.00 -5.53
CA ASN A 26 11.71 -20.05 -4.44
C ASN A 26 10.99 -18.70 -4.62
N ALA A 27 10.04 -18.61 -5.55
CA ALA A 27 9.27 -17.39 -5.73
C ALA A 27 8.07 -17.43 -4.79
N THR A 28 7.90 -16.38 -3.98
CA THR A 28 6.74 -16.21 -3.10
C THR A 28 5.67 -15.38 -3.78
N ASP A 29 4.40 -15.62 -3.47
CA ASP A 29 3.27 -14.80 -3.91
C ASP A 29 3.16 -14.57 -5.42
N VAL A 30 3.61 -15.54 -6.24
CA VAL A 30 3.52 -15.47 -7.71
C VAL A 30 2.56 -16.49 -8.31
N VAL A 31 2.00 -16.19 -9.48
CA VAL A 31 1.41 -17.18 -10.38
C VAL A 31 2.45 -17.64 -11.40
N ALA A 32 2.65 -18.96 -11.51
CA ALA A 32 3.62 -19.56 -12.41
C ALA A 32 2.93 -20.39 -13.51
N ILE A 33 3.50 -20.33 -14.71
CA ILE A 33 3.24 -21.28 -15.80
C ILE A 33 4.57 -21.87 -16.25
N GLN A 34 4.64 -23.20 -16.34
CA GLN A 34 5.86 -23.93 -16.68
C GLN A 34 5.57 -25.01 -17.71
N ARG A 35 6.52 -25.23 -18.62
CA ARG A 35 6.51 -26.38 -19.52
C ARG A 35 7.13 -27.58 -18.81
N THR A 36 6.49 -28.74 -18.93
CA THR A 36 6.99 -30.03 -18.43
C THR A 36 7.27 -30.96 -19.60
N ALA A 37 7.77 -32.18 -19.32
CA ALA A 37 7.94 -33.21 -20.34
C ALA A 37 6.60 -33.61 -21.00
N ASP A 38 5.51 -33.61 -20.22
CA ASP A 38 4.21 -34.14 -20.61
C ASP A 38 3.17 -33.04 -20.94
N GLY A 39 3.58 -31.78 -20.94
CA GLY A 39 2.70 -30.64 -21.22
C GLY A 39 3.06 -29.40 -20.43
N TRP A 40 2.10 -28.92 -19.65
CA TRP A 40 2.17 -27.64 -18.95
C TRP A 40 1.61 -27.75 -17.54
N VAL A 41 2.16 -26.95 -16.63
CA VAL A 41 1.64 -26.82 -15.28
C VAL A 41 1.48 -25.35 -14.91
N VAL A 42 0.35 -25.04 -14.26
CA VAL A 42 0.02 -23.73 -13.72
C VAL A 42 -0.25 -23.85 -12.23
N PHE A 43 0.35 -23.00 -11.42
CA PHE A 43 0.15 -22.96 -9.98
C PHE A 43 0.38 -21.54 -9.45
N ALA A 44 -0.07 -21.27 -8.23
CA ALA A 44 0.34 -20.09 -7.48
C ALA A 44 1.31 -20.50 -6.37
N THR A 45 2.02 -19.56 -5.78
CA THR A 45 2.87 -19.78 -4.61
C THR A 45 2.39 -18.89 -3.46
N ASP A 46 2.52 -19.35 -2.22
CA ASP A 46 2.23 -18.54 -1.03
C ASP A 46 3.48 -17.79 -0.53
N GLU A 47 3.39 -17.17 0.65
CA GLU A 47 4.47 -16.39 1.25
C GLU A 47 5.71 -17.23 1.61
N ARG A 48 5.59 -18.56 1.54
CA ARG A 48 6.65 -19.54 1.80
C ARG A 48 7.12 -20.24 0.53
N ALA A 49 6.73 -19.72 -0.64
CA ALA A 49 6.98 -20.32 -1.96
C ALA A 49 6.34 -21.70 -2.15
N THR A 50 5.34 -22.05 -1.34
CA THR A 50 4.69 -23.37 -1.45
C THR A 50 3.69 -23.35 -2.62
N PRO A 51 3.76 -24.31 -3.56
CA PRO A 51 2.80 -24.38 -4.66
C PRO A 51 1.37 -24.63 -4.17
N GLN A 52 0.44 -23.78 -4.60
CA GLN A 52 -0.99 -23.84 -4.32
C GLN A 52 -1.79 -24.02 -5.61
N GLY A 53 -2.84 -24.85 -5.54
CA GLY A 53 -3.80 -25.04 -6.63
C GLY A 53 -3.17 -25.49 -7.95
N ARG A 54 -2.12 -26.32 -7.89
CA ARG A 54 -1.41 -26.88 -9.05
C ARG A 54 -2.38 -27.55 -10.02
N ARG A 55 -2.25 -27.24 -11.30
CA ARG A 55 -3.09 -27.79 -12.37
C ARG A 55 -2.26 -28.08 -13.61
N GLU A 56 -2.47 -29.26 -14.17
CA GLU A 56 -1.71 -29.76 -15.32
C GLU A 56 -2.58 -29.71 -16.58
N PHE A 57 -1.94 -29.48 -17.72
CA PHE A 57 -2.58 -29.31 -19.02
C PHE A 57 -1.72 -29.98 -20.09
N THR A 58 -2.35 -30.64 -21.06
CA THR A 58 -1.65 -31.22 -22.21
C THR A 58 -1.31 -30.17 -23.27
N GLU A 59 -2.14 -29.13 -23.38
CA GLU A 59 -2.02 -28.09 -24.41
C GLU A 59 -1.67 -26.72 -23.81
N GLU A 60 -0.90 -25.94 -24.56
CA GLU A 60 -0.43 -24.61 -24.14
C GLU A 60 -1.59 -23.62 -23.99
N GLY A 61 -2.49 -23.54 -24.98
CA GLY A 61 -3.57 -22.56 -24.99
C GLY A 61 -4.45 -22.56 -23.74
N PRO A 62 -5.00 -23.71 -23.31
CA PRO A 62 -5.76 -23.82 -22.06
C PRO A 62 -4.92 -23.51 -20.80
N ALA A 63 -3.63 -23.83 -20.80
CA ALA A 63 -2.73 -23.48 -19.70
C ALA A 63 -2.54 -21.95 -19.60
N LEU A 64 -2.34 -21.27 -20.72
CA LEU A 64 -2.22 -19.81 -20.78
C LEU A 64 -3.50 -19.10 -20.33
N GLU A 65 -4.67 -19.61 -20.72
CA GLU A 65 -5.96 -19.09 -20.29
C GLU A 65 -6.14 -19.23 -18.76
N ASN A 66 -5.78 -20.39 -18.20
CA ASN A 66 -5.83 -20.61 -16.77
C ASN A 66 -4.85 -19.71 -16.01
N PHE A 67 -3.62 -19.60 -16.52
CA PHE A 67 -2.58 -18.72 -15.97
C PHE A 67 -3.05 -17.27 -15.91
N LEU A 68 -3.53 -16.72 -17.04
CA LEU A 68 -3.97 -15.33 -17.11
C LEU A 68 -5.18 -15.06 -16.20
N SER A 69 -6.13 -15.99 -16.14
CA SER A 69 -7.30 -15.89 -15.25
C SER A 69 -6.91 -15.81 -13.76
N ARG A 70 -5.95 -16.64 -13.33
CA ARG A 70 -5.41 -16.61 -11.96
C ARG A 70 -4.64 -15.33 -11.68
N LEU A 71 -3.80 -14.92 -12.63
CA LEU A 71 -2.99 -13.71 -12.50
C LEU A 71 -3.85 -12.45 -12.32
N ARG A 72 -4.92 -12.32 -13.12
CA ARG A 72 -5.92 -11.26 -12.98
C ARG A 72 -6.61 -11.29 -11.61
N SER A 73 -7.04 -12.46 -11.17
CA SER A 73 -7.70 -12.63 -9.87
C SER A 73 -6.77 -12.20 -8.73
N MET A 74 -5.50 -12.62 -8.76
CA MET A 74 -4.51 -12.27 -7.75
C MET A 74 -4.23 -10.76 -7.73
N ASN A 75 -4.01 -10.14 -8.90
CA ASN A 75 -3.78 -8.70 -9.00
C ASN A 75 -5.02 -7.89 -8.56
N SER A 76 -6.23 -8.37 -8.83
CA SER A 76 -7.47 -7.73 -8.35
C SER A 76 -7.56 -7.76 -6.83
N ILE A 77 -7.18 -8.87 -6.18
CA ILE A 77 -7.15 -8.98 -4.72
C ILE A 77 -6.05 -8.08 -4.14
N ALA A 78 -4.86 -8.06 -4.74
CA ALA A 78 -3.76 -7.20 -4.32
C ALA A 78 -4.14 -5.72 -4.41
N ALA A 79 -4.73 -5.30 -5.53
CA ALA A 79 -5.22 -3.93 -5.73
C ALA A 79 -6.33 -3.57 -4.73
N TRP A 80 -7.26 -4.48 -4.44
CA TRP A 80 -8.29 -4.27 -3.43
C TRP A 80 -7.70 -4.13 -2.03
N ARG A 81 -6.75 -4.98 -1.65
CA ARG A 81 -6.03 -4.89 -0.36
C ARG A 81 -5.26 -3.58 -0.24
N GLU A 82 -4.61 -3.14 -1.32
CA GLU A 82 -3.88 -1.88 -1.32
C GLU A 82 -4.81 -0.68 -1.21
N LYS A 83 -5.95 -0.72 -1.92
CA LYS A 83 -7.00 0.28 -1.77
C LYS A 83 -7.52 0.34 -0.34
N ILE A 84 -7.83 -0.81 0.28
CA ILE A 84 -8.26 -0.85 1.69
C ILE A 84 -7.18 -0.31 2.61
N ARG A 85 -5.92 -0.72 2.42
CA ARG A 85 -4.79 -0.19 3.20
C ARG A 85 -4.73 1.32 3.09
N HIS A 86 -4.92 1.88 1.90
CA HIS A 86 -4.92 3.32 1.68
C HIS A 86 -6.14 4.01 2.33
N GLU A 87 -7.32 3.40 2.27
CA GLU A 87 -8.55 3.91 2.92
C GLU A 87 -8.48 3.82 4.46
N GLU A 88 -7.82 2.80 5.01
CA GLU A 88 -7.62 2.59 6.44
C GLU A 88 -6.37 3.29 6.99
N ALA A 89 -5.46 3.74 6.12
CA ALA A 89 -4.26 4.44 6.54
C ALA A 89 -4.62 5.75 7.26
N PRO A 90 -3.96 6.07 8.39
CA PRO A 90 -4.15 7.35 9.04
C PRO A 90 -3.76 8.50 8.09
N ARG A 91 -4.62 9.51 8.01
CA ARG A 91 -4.27 10.80 7.42
C ARG A 91 -3.54 11.63 8.46
N TYR A 92 -2.45 12.28 8.07
CA TYR A 92 -1.62 13.05 8.99
C TYR A 92 -1.74 14.54 8.73
N PHE A 93 -1.72 15.32 9.80
CA PHE A 93 -1.84 16.77 9.73
C PHE A 93 -0.84 17.42 10.67
N VAL A 94 -0.22 18.51 10.24
CA VAL A 94 0.76 19.24 11.04
C VAL A 94 0.27 20.65 11.33
N GLN A 95 0.42 21.07 12.58
CA GLN A 95 0.40 22.48 12.94
C GLN A 95 1.86 22.93 13.01
N GLU A 96 2.24 23.91 12.21
CA GLU A 96 3.58 24.49 12.23
C GLU A 96 3.62 25.76 13.08
N ARG A 97 4.80 26.09 13.59
CA ARG A 97 5.07 27.39 14.22
C ARG A 97 6.32 28.01 13.64
N ARG A 98 6.41 29.35 13.69
CA ARG A 98 7.64 30.06 13.32
C ARG A 98 8.64 30.05 14.48
N VAL A 99 9.85 29.58 14.20
CA VAL A 99 11.04 29.68 15.07
C VAL A 99 12.18 30.24 14.22
N ASP A 100 12.79 31.34 14.64
CA ASP A 100 13.87 32.03 13.90
C ASP A 100 13.55 32.27 12.41
N GLY A 101 12.31 32.65 12.13
CA GLY A 101 11.83 32.93 10.76
C GLY A 101 11.52 31.70 9.91
N ARG A 102 11.72 30.47 10.44
CA ARG A 102 11.44 29.21 9.75
C ARG A 102 10.21 28.52 10.33
N LEU A 103 9.40 27.89 9.47
CA LEU A 103 8.31 27.04 9.91
C LEU A 103 8.87 25.69 10.35
N VAL A 104 8.49 25.25 11.55
CA VAL A 104 8.85 23.93 12.09
C VAL A 104 7.61 23.25 12.63
N PRO A 105 7.53 21.90 12.57
CA PRO A 105 6.43 21.16 13.18
C PRO A 105 6.28 21.48 14.66
N ALA A 106 5.06 21.81 15.09
CA ALA A 106 4.72 22.09 16.49
C ALA A 106 3.79 21.03 17.06
N ARG A 107 2.81 20.56 16.27
CA ARG A 107 1.93 19.44 16.61
C ARG A 107 1.70 18.57 15.40
N LEU A 108 1.61 17.27 15.64
CA LEU A 108 1.17 16.30 14.65
C LEU A 108 -0.15 15.71 15.11
N PHE A 109 -1.09 15.65 14.19
CA PHE A 109 -2.37 15.00 14.36
C PHE A 109 -2.49 13.84 13.37
N ARG A 110 -3.32 12.86 13.72
CA ARG A 110 -3.78 11.84 12.79
C ARG A 110 -5.29 11.73 12.84
N ARG A 111 -5.90 11.42 11.70
CA ARG A 111 -7.29 10.99 11.58
C ARG A 111 -7.33 9.55 11.08
N GLN A 112 -8.01 8.69 11.81
CA GLN A 112 -8.23 7.28 11.43
C GLN A 112 -9.72 7.04 11.19
N GLN A 113 -10.05 6.34 10.10
CA GLN A 113 -11.42 5.86 9.90
C GLN A 113 -11.64 4.58 10.70
N THR A 114 -12.67 4.58 11.53
CA THR A 114 -13.11 3.40 12.28
C THR A 114 -14.55 3.05 11.90
N GLY A 115 -15.01 1.85 12.27
CA GLY A 115 -16.41 1.45 12.07
C GLY A 115 -17.44 2.38 12.73
N SER A 116 -17.03 3.16 13.74
CA SER A 116 -17.87 4.14 14.43
C SER A 116 -17.73 5.58 13.91
N GLY A 117 -16.89 5.82 12.90
CA GLY A 117 -16.59 7.15 12.36
C GLY A 117 -15.11 7.56 12.50
N PRO A 118 -14.76 8.80 12.13
CA PRO A 118 -13.40 9.32 12.27
C PRO A 118 -12.98 9.41 13.74
N VAL A 119 -11.75 8.99 14.04
CA VAL A 119 -11.07 9.21 15.32
C VAL A 119 -9.88 10.13 15.07
N ASP A 120 -9.89 11.27 15.76
CA ASP A 120 -8.84 12.29 15.68
C ASP A 120 -7.97 12.25 16.94
N GLU A 121 -6.66 12.21 16.74
CA GLU A 121 -5.67 12.14 17.81
C GLU A 121 -4.49 13.07 17.54
N MET A 122 -3.82 13.46 18.60
CA MET A 122 -2.61 14.26 18.59
C MET A 122 -1.44 13.45 19.15
N LEU A 123 -0.29 13.51 18.48
CA LEU A 123 0.94 12.88 18.94
C LEU A 123 1.48 13.63 20.17
N VAL A 124 1.76 12.90 21.25
CA VAL A 124 2.30 13.45 22.50
C VAL A 124 3.73 12.98 22.80
N ALA A 125 4.11 11.80 22.31
CA ALA A 125 5.46 11.26 22.36
C ALA A 125 5.63 10.24 21.21
N VAL A 126 6.83 9.68 21.04
CA VAL A 126 7.07 8.60 20.06
C VAL A 126 6.05 7.48 20.29
N ASP A 127 5.33 7.11 19.23
CA ASP A 127 4.26 6.09 19.22
C ASP A 127 3.13 6.31 20.25
N THR A 128 3.04 7.49 20.86
CA THR A 128 2.03 7.79 21.88
C THR A 128 1.08 8.87 21.37
N TRP A 129 -0.19 8.51 21.29
CA TRP A 129 -1.27 9.34 20.77
C TRP A 129 -2.31 9.62 21.86
N HIS A 130 -2.88 10.82 21.81
CA HIS A 130 -3.92 11.23 22.73
C HIS A 130 -5.15 11.73 21.95
N PRO A 131 -6.38 11.41 22.35
CA PRO A 131 -7.58 11.93 21.70
C PRO A 131 -7.55 13.45 21.57
N ASP A 132 -7.90 13.95 20.39
CA ASP A 132 -8.12 15.38 20.15
C ASP A 132 -9.50 15.79 20.71
N SER A 133 -9.59 15.83 22.04
CA SER A 133 -10.82 16.14 22.76
C SER A 133 -11.36 17.56 22.51
N ARG A 134 -10.56 18.43 21.89
CA ARG A 134 -10.93 19.81 21.56
C ARG A 134 -11.47 19.95 20.14
N GLY A 135 -11.46 18.87 19.34
CA GLY A 135 -11.93 18.88 17.95
C GLY A 135 -11.16 19.86 17.06
N VAL A 136 -9.87 20.05 17.35
CA VAL A 136 -8.98 20.94 16.60
C VAL A 136 -8.85 20.44 15.16
N LEU A 137 -8.58 19.15 14.97
CA LEU A 137 -8.45 18.54 13.66
C LEU A 137 -9.78 18.52 12.90
N ASP A 138 -10.87 18.11 13.55
CA ASP A 138 -12.20 18.10 12.92
C ASP A 138 -12.62 19.48 12.42
N ARG A 139 -12.38 20.52 13.23
CA ARG A 139 -12.62 21.90 12.81
C ARG A 139 -11.73 22.29 11.64
N ALA A 140 -10.44 21.95 11.67
CA ALA A 140 -9.52 22.27 10.57
C ALA A 140 -9.94 21.62 9.24
N VAL A 141 -10.39 20.36 9.27
CA VAL A 141 -10.87 19.67 8.07
C VAL A 141 -12.16 20.30 7.53
N ARG A 142 -13.06 20.78 8.39
CA ARG A 142 -14.32 21.44 7.96
C ARG A 142 -14.10 22.87 7.45
N PHE A 143 -13.11 23.57 7.97
CA PHE A 143 -12.83 24.97 7.68
C PHE A 143 -11.36 25.19 7.29
N PRO A 144 -10.89 24.61 6.17
CA PRO A 144 -9.47 24.57 5.83
C PRO A 144 -8.86 25.96 5.55
N LEU A 145 -9.65 26.93 5.10
CA LEU A 145 -9.17 28.30 4.84
C LEU A 145 -8.87 29.10 6.11
N ASP A 146 -9.46 28.70 7.24
CA ASP A 146 -9.28 29.35 8.55
C ASP A 146 -8.37 28.54 9.48
N ALA A 147 -7.87 27.39 9.02
CA ALA A 147 -7.09 26.45 9.81
C ALA A 147 -5.59 26.77 9.74
N ASP A 148 -4.89 26.59 10.86
CA ASP A 148 -3.43 26.64 10.94
C ASP A 148 -2.79 25.23 10.90
N ILE A 149 -3.54 24.28 10.34
CA ILE A 149 -3.20 22.86 10.25
C ILE A 149 -3.27 22.45 8.79
N GLU A 150 -2.18 21.86 8.30
CA GLU A 150 -2.05 21.38 6.92
C GLU A 150 -1.99 19.84 6.91
N GLU A 151 -2.64 19.21 5.93
CA GLU A 151 -2.46 17.78 5.67
C GLU A 151 -1.07 17.53 5.08
N ILE A 152 -0.39 16.49 5.56
CA ILE A 152 0.94 16.11 5.10
C ILE A 152 0.96 14.65 4.67
N SER A 153 1.89 14.33 3.77
CA SER A 153 2.14 12.95 3.35
C SER A 153 2.58 12.03 4.52
N PRO A 154 2.34 10.71 4.44
CA PRO A 154 2.87 9.75 5.41
C PRO A 154 4.40 9.85 5.56
N GLU A 155 5.12 10.13 4.47
CA GLU A 155 6.57 10.31 4.47
C GLU A 155 6.99 11.55 5.27
N ALA A 156 6.28 12.67 5.12
CA ALA A 156 6.50 13.87 5.93
C ALA A 156 6.16 13.62 7.41
N ALA A 157 5.12 12.84 7.71
CA ALA A 157 4.80 12.45 9.08
C ALA A 157 5.93 11.62 9.73
N GLN A 158 6.60 10.75 8.96
CA GLN A 158 7.79 10.02 9.42
C GLN A 158 8.95 10.96 9.80
N GLU A 159 9.13 12.06 9.07
CA GLU A 159 10.10 13.09 9.45
C GLU A 159 9.75 13.69 10.82
N VAL A 160 8.47 13.98 11.09
CA VAL A 160 8.02 14.48 12.40
C VAL A 160 8.23 13.45 13.51
N PHE A 161 7.97 12.16 13.27
CA PHE A 161 8.26 11.11 14.25
C PHE A 161 9.76 11.05 14.60
N ALA A 162 10.63 11.17 13.60
CA ALA A 162 12.07 11.22 13.82
C ALA A 162 12.49 12.47 14.62
N MET A 163 11.88 13.62 14.35
CA MET A 163 12.10 14.86 15.12
C MET A 163 11.67 14.71 16.58
N VAL A 164 10.51 14.13 16.85
CA VAL A 164 9.99 13.88 18.21
C VAL A 164 10.91 12.93 18.98
N ALA A 165 11.39 11.88 18.31
CA ALA A 165 12.34 10.92 18.89
C ALA A 165 13.67 11.58 19.28
N ARG A 166 14.20 12.45 18.41
CA ARG A 166 15.47 13.17 18.63
C ARG A 166 15.32 14.42 19.49
N ARG A 167 14.10 14.93 19.64
CA ARG A 167 13.77 16.25 20.20
C ARG A 167 14.44 17.41 19.45
N GLU A 168 14.66 17.24 18.16
CA GLU A 168 15.23 18.24 17.27
C GLU A 168 14.21 18.57 16.18
N TYR A 169 13.71 19.81 16.20
CA TYR A 169 12.65 20.26 15.28
C TYR A 169 13.25 21.19 14.23
N VAL A 170 13.21 20.74 12.98
CA VAL A 170 13.67 21.48 11.80
C VAL A 170 12.52 21.57 10.79
N PRO A 171 12.60 22.44 9.77
CA PRO A 171 11.59 22.49 8.73
C PRO A 171 11.44 21.14 8.03
N LEU A 172 10.21 20.79 7.63
CA LEU A 172 9.94 19.60 6.84
C LEU A 172 10.65 19.68 5.49
N THR A 173 11.26 18.57 5.07
CA THR A 173 11.91 18.50 3.75
C THR A 173 10.92 18.15 2.64
N ARG A 174 9.77 17.56 3.00
CA ARG A 174 8.68 17.17 2.10
C ARG A 174 7.35 17.61 2.69
N ARG A 175 6.40 17.99 1.84
CA ARG A 175 5.01 18.31 2.21
C ARG A 175 4.12 17.19 1.68
#